data_AF-R3I0R5-F1
#
_entry.id   AF-R3I0R5-F1
#
_cell.length_a   1.000
_cell.length_b   1.000
_cell.length_c   1.000
_cell.angle_alpha   90.00
_cell.angle_beta   90.00
_cell.angle_gamma   90.00
#
_symmetry.space_group_name_H-M   'P 1'
#
loop_
_entity.id
_entity.type
_entity.pdbx_description
1 polymer ?
#
loop_
_entity_poly.entity_id
_entity_poly.type
_entity_poly.pdbx_seq_one_letter_code
_entity_poly.pdbx_strand_id
1 'polypeptide(L)'
;MTEKKKTGKQQFKERMIKQLLTKFLFFSLGILALSAVLYFFSNFLFGLRRWGMEDPLYLLAKGIEENYVYLISLVILGGSVIILFRIWLQSINQLTEVLEATGKLYQNSEEPIALSANLMEFDKELNQIRQEVNLRQQQAKEAEQRKNDLIVYLAHDLKTPLTSVIGYLTLLHDELEISTQLREKYLAISLEKAEHLEELINEFFEIARFNLSNIELEPTSVRLDRMLNQVSYEFLPMLKQKQLTIETDFTEALSIHLDVDKMQRVFDNLVQNAINYSYAGTTISLSTKVDNENQRVNIYFTNHGPTIPPEKLARIFEQFFRLDTARQTNRGGAGLGLAVAKKIVELHGGVLSAESENEKTTFMISLSIL
;
A
#
# COMPACT_ATOMS: atom_id res chain seq x y z
N MET A 1 -1.92 6.13 38.98
CA MET A 1 -0.94 5.09 39.33
C MET A 1 -1.03 4.02 38.26
N THR A 2 0.02 3.93 37.45
CA THR A 2 0.03 3.40 36.08
C THR A 2 0.15 1.87 36.08
N GLU A 3 -0.93 1.16 35.78
CA GLU A 3 -0.85 -0.24 35.36
C GLU A 3 -0.22 -0.28 33.96
N LYS A 4 1.11 -0.48 33.92
CA LYS A 4 1.82 -0.83 32.69
C LYS A 4 1.21 -2.12 32.15
N LYS A 5 0.54 -2.04 30.98
CA LYS A 5 0.21 -3.19 30.12
C LYS A 5 1.47 -4.06 29.99
N LYS A 6 1.53 -5.16 30.72
CA LYS A 6 2.59 -6.15 30.58
C LYS A 6 2.51 -6.69 29.16
N THR A 7 3.64 -6.65 28.44
CA THR A 7 3.77 -7.19 27.08
C THR A 7 3.37 -8.67 27.06
N GLY A 8 2.79 -9.17 25.96
CA GLY A 8 2.33 -10.57 25.84
C GLY A 8 3.38 -11.61 26.26
N LYS A 9 4.66 -11.32 25.99
CA LYS A 9 5.83 -12.09 26.48
C LYS A 9 5.88 -12.26 28.01
N GLN A 10 5.56 -11.21 28.75
CA GLN A 10 5.63 -11.20 30.21
C GLN A 10 4.44 -11.95 30.82
N GLN A 11 3.26 -11.87 30.20
CA GLN A 11 2.09 -12.64 30.60
C GLN A 11 2.25 -14.13 30.31
N PHE A 12 2.84 -14.49 29.15
CA PHE A 12 3.15 -15.87 28.80
C PHE A 12 4.13 -16.50 29.80
N LYS A 13 5.22 -15.80 30.12
CA LYS A 13 6.21 -16.23 31.13
C LYS A 13 5.56 -16.42 32.50
N GLU A 14 4.69 -15.50 32.94
CA GLU A 14 3.98 -15.61 34.22
C GLU A 14 2.99 -16.77 34.25
N ARG A 15 2.27 -17.04 33.16
CA ARG A 15 1.36 -18.20 33.06
C ARG A 15 2.11 -19.53 33.10
N MET A 16 3.21 -19.63 32.35
CA MET A 16 4.12 -20.79 32.38
C MET A 16 4.65 -21.07 33.79
N ILE A 17 5.19 -20.03 34.45
CA ILE A 17 5.72 -20.15 35.82
C ILE A 17 4.62 -20.52 36.81
N LYS A 18 3.43 -19.92 36.71
CA LYS A 18 2.30 -20.29 37.56
C LYS A 18 1.92 -21.75 37.36
N GLN A 19 1.74 -22.22 36.12
CA GLN A 19 1.40 -23.62 35.85
C GLN A 19 2.46 -24.60 36.38
N LEU A 20 3.74 -24.24 36.26
CA LEU A 20 4.86 -25.00 36.84
C LEU A 20 4.74 -25.11 38.37
N LEU A 21 4.58 -23.97 39.04
CA LEU A 21 4.45 -23.91 40.49
C LEU A 21 3.23 -24.70 40.97
N THR A 22 2.09 -24.58 40.30
CA THR A 22 0.87 -25.29 40.69
C THR A 22 1.03 -26.80 40.55
N LYS A 23 1.57 -27.29 39.42
CA LYS A 23 1.79 -28.74 39.20
C LYS A 23 2.79 -29.32 40.22
N PHE A 24 3.86 -28.58 40.51
CA PHE A 24 4.85 -28.98 41.51
C PHE A 24 4.27 -28.99 42.93
N LEU A 25 3.49 -27.98 43.31
CA LEU A 25 2.80 -27.91 44.60
C LEU A 25 1.84 -29.08 44.78
N PHE A 26 0.99 -29.39 43.80
CA PHE A 26 0.08 -30.53 43.89
C PHE A 26 0.82 -31.87 44.00
N PHE A 27 1.90 -32.04 43.24
CA PHE A 27 2.70 -33.26 43.29
C PHE A 27 3.38 -33.46 44.65
N SER A 28 4.02 -32.40 45.18
CA SER A 28 4.69 -32.44 46.48
C SER A 28 3.71 -32.64 47.64
N LEU A 29 2.58 -31.93 47.65
CA LEU A 29 1.50 -32.12 48.63
C LEU A 29 0.92 -33.53 48.58
N GLY A 30 0.72 -34.09 47.37
CA GLY A 30 0.22 -35.45 47.20
C GLY A 30 1.17 -36.51 47.76
N ILE A 31 2.48 -36.37 47.54
CA ILE A 31 3.49 -37.27 48.11
C ILE A 31 3.54 -37.15 49.63
N LEU A 32 3.50 -35.93 50.17
CA LEU A 32 3.50 -35.70 51.63
C LEU A 32 2.25 -36.28 52.31
N ALA A 33 1.07 -36.14 51.68
CA ALA A 33 -0.16 -36.74 52.18
C ALA A 33 -0.10 -38.28 52.13
N LEU A 34 0.36 -38.85 51.01
CA LEU A 34 0.52 -40.29 50.87
C LEU A 34 1.53 -40.86 51.86
N SER A 35 2.65 -40.18 52.06
CA SER A 35 3.68 -40.62 53.00
C SER A 35 3.20 -40.53 54.45
N ALA A 36 2.43 -39.50 54.81
CA ALA A 36 1.78 -39.41 56.12
C ALA A 36 0.80 -40.56 56.36
N VAL A 37 -0.05 -40.88 55.36
CA VAL A 37 -0.98 -42.02 55.43
C VAL A 37 -0.23 -43.33 55.61
N LEU A 38 0.82 -43.56 54.81
CA LEU A 38 1.65 -44.77 54.90
C LEU A 38 2.35 -44.86 56.26
N TYR A 39 2.82 -43.75 56.82
CA TYR A 39 3.44 -43.71 58.14
C TYR A 39 2.45 -44.10 59.25
N PHE A 40 1.27 -43.48 59.28
CA PHE A 40 0.23 -43.82 60.27
C PHE A 40 -0.27 -45.26 60.11
N PHE A 41 -0.45 -45.72 58.89
CA PHE A 41 -0.88 -47.08 58.59
C PHE A 41 0.17 -48.12 59.00
N SER A 42 1.45 -47.84 58.70
CA SER A 42 2.59 -48.63 59.15
C SER A 42 2.61 -48.73 60.68
N ASN A 43 2.57 -47.59 61.38
CA ASN A 43 2.58 -47.56 62.84
C ASN A 43 1.39 -48.31 63.47
N PHE A 44 0.19 -48.19 62.88
CA PHE A 44 -0.99 -48.95 63.29
C PHE A 44 -0.80 -50.47 63.12
N LEU A 45 -0.28 -50.92 61.97
CA LEU A 45 0.00 -52.33 61.72
C LEU A 45 1.07 -52.89 62.67
N PHE A 46 2.14 -52.14 62.91
CA PHE A 46 3.21 -52.55 63.83
C PHE A 46 2.73 -52.59 65.29
N GLY A 47 1.73 -51.79 65.67
CA GLY A 47 1.10 -51.82 66.99
C GLY A 47 0.17 -53.01 67.26
N LEU A 48 -0.29 -53.73 66.23
CA LEU A 48 -1.23 -54.86 66.37
C LEU A 48 -0.57 -56.17 66.85
N ARG A 49 0.75 -56.28 66.81
CA ARG A 49 1.50 -57.50 67.15
C ARG A 49 2.74 -57.17 67.95
N ARG A 50 3.10 -57.98 68.96
CA ARG A 50 4.39 -57.86 69.65
C ARG A 50 5.47 -58.55 68.82
N TRP A 51 6.46 -57.78 68.37
CA TRP A 51 7.56 -58.25 67.52
C TRP A 51 8.76 -58.68 68.37
N GLY A 52 9.47 -59.72 67.93
CA GLY A 52 10.76 -60.13 68.51
C GLY A 52 11.93 -59.39 67.88
N MET A 53 12.99 -59.14 68.65
CA MET A 53 14.17 -58.36 68.20
C MET A 53 15.00 -59.04 67.08
N GLU A 54 14.76 -60.33 66.81
CA GLU A 54 15.45 -61.11 65.77
C GLU A 54 14.62 -61.30 64.49
N ASP A 55 13.42 -60.71 64.39
CA ASP A 55 12.57 -60.84 63.20
C ASP A 55 13.13 -59.98 62.04
N PRO A 56 13.51 -60.59 60.89
CA PRO A 56 14.07 -59.87 59.74
C PRO A 56 13.16 -58.76 59.20
N LEU A 57 11.83 -58.94 59.31
CA LEU A 57 10.87 -57.95 58.85
C LEU A 57 10.83 -56.71 59.75
N TYR A 58 11.04 -56.89 61.06
CA TYR A 58 11.08 -55.79 62.02
C TYR A 58 12.34 -54.92 61.83
N LEU A 59 13.50 -55.55 61.56
CA LEU A 59 14.74 -54.83 61.26
C LEU A 59 14.65 -54.01 59.96
N LEU A 60 14.03 -54.57 58.91
CA LEU A 60 13.77 -53.84 57.66
C LEU A 60 12.80 -52.67 57.86
N ALA A 61 11.71 -52.88 58.59
CA ALA A 61 10.72 -51.84 58.87
C ALA A 61 11.31 -50.69 59.68
N LYS A 62 12.09 -51.00 60.72
CA LYS A 62 12.76 -50.01 61.56
C LYS A 62 13.81 -49.21 60.77
N GLY A 63 14.55 -49.87 59.86
CA GLY A 63 15.48 -49.18 58.96
C GLY A 63 14.80 -48.21 57.99
N ILE A 64 13.59 -48.53 57.53
CA ILE A 64 12.76 -47.64 56.72
C ILE A 64 12.22 -46.49 57.58
N GLU A 65 11.77 -46.77 58.80
CA GLU A 65 11.27 -45.75 59.75
C GLU A 65 12.36 -44.75 60.15
N GLU A 66 13.59 -45.19 60.38
CA GLU A 66 14.71 -44.31 60.72
C GLU A 66 15.13 -43.41 59.54
N ASN A 67 14.90 -43.85 58.29
CA ASN A 67 15.35 -43.14 57.07
C ASN A 67 14.21 -42.57 56.21
N TYR A 68 12.98 -42.56 56.71
CA TYR A 68 11.79 -42.25 55.89
C TYR A 68 11.82 -40.85 55.26
N VAL A 69 12.42 -39.86 55.95
CA VAL A 69 12.58 -38.48 55.44
C VAL A 69 13.47 -38.44 54.19
N TYR A 70 14.56 -39.19 54.16
CA TYR A 70 15.47 -39.26 53.01
C TYR A 70 14.79 -39.95 51.81
N LEU A 71 14.03 -41.02 52.06
CA LEU A 71 13.28 -41.73 51.01
C LEU A 71 12.22 -40.82 50.38
N ILE A 72 11.44 -40.09 51.19
CA ILE A 72 10.45 -39.12 50.69
C ILE A 72 11.14 -38.01 49.90
N SER A 73 12.25 -37.48 50.41
CA SER A 73 13.01 -36.42 49.74
C SER A 73 13.51 -36.88 48.36
N LEU A 74 13.96 -38.14 48.23
CA LEU A 74 14.41 -38.72 46.96
C LEU A 74 13.26 -38.86 45.96
N VAL A 75 12.08 -39.31 46.43
CA VAL A 75 10.87 -39.42 45.58
C VAL A 75 10.40 -38.05 45.10
N ILE A 76 10.38 -37.05 45.97
CA ILE A 76 10.03 -35.67 45.61
C ILE A 76 11.04 -35.13 44.58
N LEU A 77 12.34 -35.31 44.82
CA LEU A 77 13.39 -34.83 43.91
C LEU A 77 13.31 -35.51 42.54
N GLY A 78 13.17 -36.83 42.50
CA GLY A 78 13.03 -37.60 41.24
C GLY A 78 11.78 -37.20 40.45
N GLY A 79 10.63 -37.08 41.12
CA GLY A 79 9.41 -36.65 40.45
C GLY A 79 9.46 -35.20 39.96
N SER A 80 10.14 -34.32 40.68
CA SER A 80 10.38 -32.93 40.27
C SER A 80 11.21 -32.86 38.99
N VAL A 81 12.26 -33.68 38.88
CA VAL A 81 13.08 -33.79 37.67
C VAL A 81 12.24 -34.26 36.48
N ILE A 82 11.36 -35.25 36.67
CA ILE A 82 10.47 -35.76 35.60
C ILE A 82 9.49 -34.68 35.13
N ILE A 83 8.89 -33.92 36.05
CA ILE A 83 7.96 -32.82 35.71
C ILE A 83 8.68 -31.74 34.91
N LEU A 84 9.87 -31.32 35.36
CA LEU A 84 10.69 -30.34 34.66
C LEU A 84 11.07 -30.82 33.26
N PHE A 85 11.48 -32.09 33.13
CA PHE A 85 11.85 -32.68 31.85
C PHE A 85 10.67 -32.73 30.87
N ARG A 86 9.47 -33.12 31.33
CA ARG A 86 8.26 -33.11 30.49
C ARG A 86 7.91 -31.72 29.97
N ILE A 87 8.02 -30.71 30.82
CA ILE A 87 7.69 -29.32 30.44
C ILE A 87 8.74 -28.76 29.48
N TRP A 88 10.00 -29.12 29.68
CA TRP A 88 11.08 -28.78 28.76
C TRP A 88 10.83 -29.37 27.36
N LEU A 89 10.46 -30.65 27.28
CA LEU A 89 10.06 -31.29 26.01
C LEU A 89 8.86 -30.61 25.36
N GLN A 90 7.83 -30.27 26.14
CA GLN A 90 6.66 -29.54 25.62
C GLN A 90 7.05 -28.16 25.05
N SER A 91 7.98 -27.47 25.70
CA SER A 91 8.46 -26.16 25.26
C SER A 91 9.25 -26.25 23.96
N ILE A 92 10.05 -27.31 23.78
CA ILE A 92 10.76 -27.58 22.52
C ILE A 92 9.75 -27.78 21.39
N ASN A 93 8.71 -28.58 21.61
CA ASN A 93 7.69 -28.84 20.59
C ASN A 93 6.95 -27.56 20.17
N GLN A 94 6.70 -26.64 21.10
CA GLN A 94 6.10 -25.32 20.78
C GLN A 94 7.04 -24.46 19.95
N LEU A 95 8.35 -24.48 20.24
CA LEU A 95 9.33 -23.74 19.45
C LEU A 95 9.44 -24.30 18.04
N THR A 96 9.40 -25.62 17.86
CA THR A 96 9.40 -26.24 16.53
C THR A 96 8.15 -25.90 15.73
N GLU A 97 6.98 -25.87 16.38
CA GLU A 97 5.70 -25.48 15.77
C GLU A 97 5.75 -24.04 15.24
N VAL A 98 6.26 -23.12 16.07
CA VAL A 98 6.49 -21.72 15.66
C VAL A 98 7.49 -21.63 14.51
N LEU A 99 8.60 -22.37 14.58
CA LEU A 99 9.63 -22.36 13.54
C LEU A 99 9.04 -22.83 12.19
N GLU A 100 8.24 -23.90 12.20
CA GLU A 100 7.55 -24.41 11.02
C GLU A 100 6.54 -23.39 10.47
N ALA A 101 5.73 -22.78 11.33
CA ALA A 101 4.80 -21.72 10.96
C ALA A 101 5.50 -20.50 10.34
N THR A 102 6.65 -20.08 10.88
CA THR A 102 7.46 -19.01 10.29
C THR A 102 8.08 -19.40 8.95
N GLY A 103 8.45 -20.68 8.76
CA GLY A 103 8.88 -21.19 7.47
C GLY A 103 7.80 -21.10 6.40
N LYS A 104 6.53 -21.39 6.77
CA LYS A 104 5.36 -21.27 5.87
C LYS A 104 5.09 -19.83 5.43
N LEU A 105 5.44 -18.83 6.25
CA LEU A 105 5.36 -17.41 5.90
C LEU A 105 6.25 -17.05 4.69
N TYR A 106 7.44 -17.65 4.58
CA TYR A 106 8.35 -17.40 3.46
C TYR A 106 7.95 -18.12 2.17
N GLN A 107 7.13 -19.16 2.26
CA GLN A 107 6.70 -19.96 1.12
C GLN A 107 5.39 -19.46 0.48
N ASN A 108 4.89 -18.28 0.88
CA ASN A 108 3.63 -17.71 0.39
C ASN A 108 2.44 -18.67 0.51
N SER A 109 2.32 -19.38 1.63
CA SER A 109 1.17 -20.23 1.88
C SER A 109 -0.10 -19.38 2.11
N GLU A 110 -1.14 -19.60 1.31
CA GLU A 110 -2.44 -18.93 1.46
C GLU A 110 -3.21 -19.38 2.71
N GLU A 111 -2.84 -20.53 3.26
CA GLU A 111 -3.51 -21.11 4.43
C GLU A 111 -3.20 -20.33 5.72
N PRO A 112 -4.23 -20.04 6.54
CA PRO A 112 -4.02 -19.40 7.82
C PRO A 112 -3.12 -20.25 8.69
N ILE A 113 -2.17 -19.60 9.34
CA ILE A 113 -1.36 -20.25 10.36
C ILE A 113 -2.33 -20.59 11.50
N ALA A 114 -2.18 -21.79 12.05
CA ALA A 114 -2.96 -22.25 13.19
C ALA A 114 -1.99 -22.96 14.14
N LEU A 115 -1.79 -22.37 15.31
CA LEU A 115 -0.92 -22.92 16.35
C LEU A 115 -1.74 -23.59 17.46
N SER A 116 -1.07 -24.40 18.27
CA SER A 116 -1.63 -25.01 19.46
C SER A 116 -2.28 -23.97 20.39
N ALA A 117 -3.32 -24.38 21.12
CA ALA A 117 -4.19 -23.47 21.90
C ALA A 117 -3.43 -22.56 22.91
N ASN A 118 -2.24 -22.97 23.35
CA ASN A 118 -1.38 -22.19 24.25
C ASN A 118 -0.65 -21.03 23.56
N LEU A 119 -0.67 -20.98 22.22
CA LEU A 119 0.01 -20.01 21.37
C LEU A 119 -0.98 -19.16 20.55
N MET A 120 -2.27 -19.16 20.89
CA MET A 120 -3.32 -18.44 20.14
C MET A 120 -3.08 -16.92 20.00
N GLU A 121 -2.33 -16.31 20.91
CA GLU A 121 -1.93 -14.89 20.79
C GLU A 121 -0.87 -14.70 19.70
N PHE A 122 0.10 -15.62 19.62
CA PHE A 122 1.15 -15.62 18.63
C PHE A 122 0.62 -16.01 17.24
N ASP A 123 -0.37 -16.90 17.20
CA ASP A 123 -1.13 -17.27 16.01
C ASP A 123 -1.75 -16.04 15.31
N LYS A 124 -2.39 -15.17 16.10
CA LYS A 124 -2.97 -13.91 15.58
C LYS A 124 -1.89 -12.98 15.03
N GLU A 125 -0.79 -12.82 15.75
CA GLU A 125 0.32 -11.95 15.34
C GLU A 125 0.97 -12.44 14.04
N LEU A 126 1.24 -13.74 13.91
CA LEU A 126 1.79 -14.32 12.68
C LEU A 126 0.82 -14.16 11.49
N ASN A 127 -0.47 -14.35 11.70
CA ASN A 127 -1.46 -14.16 10.64
C ASN A 127 -1.57 -12.70 10.19
N GLN A 128 -1.42 -11.73 11.09
CA GLN A 128 -1.34 -10.30 10.73
C GLN A 128 -0.10 -9.99 9.90
N ILE A 129 1.08 -10.48 10.32
CA ILE A 129 2.32 -10.31 9.57
C ILE A 129 2.19 -10.93 8.17
N ARG A 130 1.61 -12.13 8.08
CA ARG A 130 1.34 -12.79 6.78
C ARG A 130 0.46 -11.94 5.87
N GLN A 131 -0.63 -11.39 6.40
CA GLN A 131 -1.52 -10.50 5.62
C GLN A 131 -0.76 -9.26 5.12
N GLU A 132 0.05 -8.64 5.97
CA GLU A 132 0.84 -7.47 5.59
C GLU A 132 1.90 -7.81 4.54
N VAL A 133 2.59 -8.95 4.69
CA VAL A 133 3.57 -9.44 3.70
C VAL A 133 2.90 -9.71 2.36
N ASN A 134 1.76 -10.42 2.34
CA ASN A 134 1.01 -10.71 1.12
C ASN A 134 0.54 -9.42 0.43
N LEU A 135 0.01 -8.45 1.20
CA LEU A 135 -0.39 -7.16 0.67
C LEU A 135 0.79 -6.41 0.04
N ARG A 136 1.92 -6.35 0.74
CA ARG A 136 3.14 -5.70 0.22
C ARG A 136 3.67 -6.39 -1.03
N GLN A 137 3.66 -7.72 -1.07
CA GLN A 137 4.08 -8.47 -2.24
C GLN A 137 3.16 -8.23 -3.43
N GLN A 138 1.85 -8.19 -3.21
CA GLN A 138 0.88 -7.85 -4.25
C GLN A 138 1.10 -6.43 -4.79
N GLN A 139 1.27 -5.44 -3.90
CA GLN A 139 1.58 -4.06 -4.29
C GLN A 139 2.89 -3.96 -5.09
N ALA A 140 3.93 -4.71 -4.68
CA ALA A 140 5.20 -4.76 -5.38
C ALA A 140 5.05 -5.36 -6.78
N LYS A 141 4.29 -6.46 -6.92
CA LYS A 141 3.99 -7.10 -8.20
C LYS A 141 3.19 -6.17 -9.12
N GLU A 142 2.18 -5.49 -8.59
CA GLU A 142 1.39 -4.50 -9.32
C GLU A 142 2.24 -3.30 -9.76
N ALA A 143 3.18 -2.85 -8.94
CA ALA A 143 4.13 -1.79 -9.30
C ALA A 143 5.10 -2.25 -10.40
N GLU A 144 5.64 -3.47 -10.29
CA GLU A 144 6.52 -4.06 -11.31
C GLU A 144 5.79 -4.22 -12.65
N GLN A 145 4.55 -4.71 -12.61
CA GLN A 145 3.74 -4.87 -13.81
C GLN A 145 3.44 -3.52 -14.46
N ARG A 146 3.06 -2.50 -13.69
CA ARG A 146 2.88 -1.12 -14.20
C ARG A 146 4.15 -0.56 -14.84
N LYS A 147 5.32 -0.81 -14.25
CA LYS A 147 6.61 -0.41 -14.81
C LYS A 147 6.87 -1.11 -16.16
N ASN A 148 6.60 -2.41 -16.25
CA ASN A 148 6.81 -3.17 -17.48
C ASN A 148 5.84 -2.73 -18.58
N ASP A 149 4.56 -2.53 -18.25
CA ASP A 149 3.54 -2.06 -19.18
C ASP A 149 3.89 -0.67 -19.75
N LEU A 150 4.44 0.22 -18.90
CA LEU A 150 4.97 1.52 -19.33
C LEU A 150 6.07 1.37 -20.38
N ILE A 151 7.06 0.52 -20.13
CA ILE A 151 8.18 0.31 -21.05
C ILE A 151 7.68 -0.22 -22.40
N VAL A 152 6.74 -1.17 -22.39
CA VAL A 152 6.15 -1.73 -23.61
C VAL A 152 5.38 -0.66 -24.38
N TYR A 153 4.57 0.15 -23.68
CA TYR A 153 3.82 1.25 -24.28
C TYR A 153 4.74 2.28 -24.95
N LEU A 154 5.79 2.70 -24.25
CA LEU A 154 6.81 3.60 -24.80
C LEU A 154 7.48 3.05 -26.04
N ALA A 155 7.93 1.79 -25.98
CA ALA A 155 8.61 1.17 -27.10
C ALA A 155 7.71 1.15 -28.36
N HIS A 156 6.42 0.88 -28.19
CA HIS A 156 5.47 0.88 -29.30
C HIS A 156 5.24 2.29 -29.87
N ASP A 157 4.94 3.27 -29.02
CA ASP A 157 4.57 4.62 -29.44
C ASP A 157 5.76 5.41 -30.00
N LEU A 158 6.99 5.11 -29.58
CA LEU A 158 8.21 5.66 -30.19
C LEU A 158 8.54 4.98 -31.54
N LYS A 159 8.32 3.66 -31.65
CA LYS A 159 8.69 2.89 -32.85
C LYS A 159 7.90 3.32 -34.08
N THR A 160 6.61 3.60 -33.95
CA THR A 160 5.76 3.99 -35.08
C THR A 160 6.23 5.27 -35.79
N PRO A 161 6.33 6.44 -35.12
CA PRO A 161 6.81 7.67 -35.75
C PRO A 161 8.26 7.54 -36.24
N LEU A 162 9.14 6.87 -35.49
CA LEU A 162 10.52 6.62 -35.94
C LEU A 162 10.56 5.81 -37.25
N THR A 163 9.72 4.79 -37.38
CA THR A 163 9.64 3.98 -38.60
C THR A 163 9.16 4.84 -39.79
N SER A 164 8.20 5.75 -39.56
CA SER A 164 7.76 6.71 -40.58
C SER A 164 8.87 7.68 -40.99
N VAL A 165 9.57 8.28 -40.02
CA VAL A 165 10.71 9.19 -40.29
C VAL A 165 11.76 8.47 -41.13
N ILE A 166 12.19 7.28 -40.71
CA ILE A 166 13.17 6.49 -41.47
C ILE A 166 12.63 6.18 -42.87
N GLY A 167 11.38 5.72 -42.99
CA GLY A 167 10.78 5.36 -44.28
C GLY A 167 10.74 6.52 -45.28
N TYR A 168 10.28 7.70 -44.86
CA TYR A 168 10.25 8.89 -45.74
C TYR A 168 11.65 9.41 -46.08
N LEU A 169 12.58 9.37 -45.13
CA LEU A 169 13.98 9.72 -45.40
C LEU A 169 14.66 8.72 -46.35
N THR A 170 14.35 7.42 -46.24
CA THR A 170 14.83 6.40 -47.19
C THR A 170 14.27 6.63 -48.59
N LEU A 171 12.98 6.94 -48.74
CA LEU A 171 12.39 7.31 -50.04
C LEU A 171 13.09 8.54 -50.64
N LEU A 172 13.38 9.55 -49.83
CA LEU A 172 14.12 10.75 -50.27
C LEU A 172 15.59 10.45 -50.62
N HIS A 173 16.18 9.41 -50.04
CA HIS A 173 17.58 9.03 -50.27
C HIS A 173 17.74 8.16 -51.52
N ASP A 174 16.86 7.16 -51.69
CA ASP A 174 16.98 6.14 -52.74
C ASP A 174 16.41 6.62 -54.09
N GLU A 175 15.46 7.57 -54.08
CA GLU A 175 14.76 8.03 -55.27
C GLU A 175 15.43 9.29 -55.86
N LEU A 176 16.35 9.08 -56.82
CA LEU A 176 17.18 10.13 -57.43
C LEU A 176 16.38 11.17 -58.26
N GLU A 177 15.25 10.78 -58.84
CA GLU A 177 14.39 11.63 -59.68
C GLU A 177 13.03 11.95 -59.02
N ILE A 178 13.06 12.43 -57.77
CA ILE A 178 11.84 12.84 -57.07
C ILE A 178 11.41 14.25 -57.48
N SER A 179 10.10 14.47 -57.69
CA SER A 179 9.59 15.81 -57.99
C SER A 179 9.74 16.75 -56.79
N THR A 180 9.93 18.05 -57.03
CA THR A 180 10.08 19.05 -55.95
C THR A 180 8.89 19.05 -54.98
N GLN A 181 7.67 18.85 -55.49
CA GLN A 181 6.45 18.80 -54.70
C GLN A 181 6.41 17.56 -53.79
N LEU A 182 6.84 16.40 -54.28
CA LEU A 182 6.88 15.18 -53.48
C LEU A 182 8.00 15.23 -52.44
N ARG A 183 9.14 15.85 -52.80
CA ARG A 183 10.25 16.12 -51.89
C ARG A 183 9.81 16.97 -50.70
N GLU A 184 9.17 18.11 -50.96
CA GLU A 184 8.64 18.99 -49.91
C GLU A 184 7.62 18.26 -49.03
N LYS A 185 6.71 17.48 -49.64
CA LYS A 185 5.73 16.70 -48.90
C LYS A 185 6.38 15.67 -47.96
N TYR A 186 7.34 14.87 -48.44
CA TYR A 186 8.00 13.87 -47.61
C TYR A 186 8.85 14.50 -46.52
N LEU A 187 9.51 15.62 -46.80
CA LEU A 187 10.30 16.36 -45.82
C LEU A 187 9.41 16.95 -44.72
N ALA A 188 8.25 17.51 -45.09
CA ALA A 188 7.27 18.01 -44.13
C ALA A 188 6.70 16.89 -43.24
N ILE A 189 6.36 15.72 -43.83
CA ILE A 189 5.88 14.58 -43.04
C ILE A 189 6.97 14.06 -42.09
N SER A 190 8.22 13.94 -42.56
CA SER A 190 9.34 13.53 -41.71
C SER A 190 9.56 14.48 -40.55
N LEU A 191 9.50 15.79 -40.79
CA LEU A 191 9.64 16.81 -39.74
C LEU A 191 8.51 16.70 -38.71
N GLU A 192 7.25 16.62 -39.17
CA GLU A 192 6.08 16.44 -38.30
C GLU A 192 6.22 15.19 -37.41
N LYS A 193 6.70 14.07 -37.97
CA LYS A 193 6.90 12.84 -37.19
C LYS A 193 8.09 12.90 -36.24
N ALA A 194 9.14 13.67 -36.57
CA ALA A 194 10.25 13.91 -35.67
C ALA A 194 9.87 14.82 -34.49
N GLU A 195 9.12 15.89 -34.75
CA GLU A 195 8.55 16.77 -33.71
C GLU A 195 7.62 15.98 -32.77
N HIS A 196 6.76 15.12 -33.34
CA HIS A 196 5.92 14.25 -32.52
C HIS A 196 6.73 13.25 -31.67
N LEU A 197 7.85 12.72 -32.20
CA LEU A 197 8.74 11.85 -31.43
C LEU A 197 9.40 12.61 -30.26
N GLU A 198 9.77 13.87 -30.47
CA GLU A 198 10.31 14.74 -29.42
C GLU A 198 9.27 14.99 -28.31
N GLU A 199 8.01 15.26 -28.68
CA GLU A 199 6.91 15.38 -27.71
C GLU A 199 6.79 14.11 -26.85
N LEU A 200 6.79 12.92 -27.47
CA LEU A 200 6.71 11.63 -26.75
C LEU A 200 7.91 11.40 -25.80
N ILE A 201 9.11 11.82 -26.19
CA ILE A 201 10.30 11.72 -25.35
C ILE A 201 10.21 12.67 -24.16
N ASN A 202 9.76 13.92 -24.38
CA ASN A 202 9.57 14.88 -23.30
C ASN A 202 8.48 14.41 -22.32
N GLU A 203 7.40 13.85 -22.85
CA GLU A 203 6.37 13.18 -22.04
C GLU A 203 6.96 12.04 -21.20
N PHE A 204 7.89 11.25 -21.75
CA PHE A 204 8.58 10.20 -21.01
C PHE A 204 9.43 10.73 -19.85
N PHE A 205 10.23 11.76 -20.09
CA PHE A 205 11.05 12.36 -19.05
C PHE A 205 10.21 12.91 -17.90
N GLU A 206 9.05 13.49 -18.22
CA GLU A 206 8.10 13.95 -17.21
C GLU A 206 7.54 12.80 -16.37
N ILE A 207 7.26 11.63 -16.96
CA ILE A 207 6.85 10.41 -16.22
C ILE A 207 7.96 9.94 -15.29
N ALA A 208 9.18 9.81 -15.82
CA ALA A 208 10.32 9.30 -15.09
C ALA A 208 10.64 10.22 -13.90
N ARG A 209 10.61 11.54 -14.13
CA ARG A 209 10.80 12.55 -13.10
C ARG A 209 9.69 12.48 -12.04
N PHE A 210 8.43 12.35 -12.44
CA PHE A 210 7.31 12.22 -11.50
C PHE A 210 7.42 10.98 -10.60
N ASN A 211 7.82 9.83 -11.15
CA ASN A 211 7.94 8.59 -10.38
C ASN A 211 9.18 8.55 -9.48
N LEU A 212 10.23 9.31 -9.79
CA LEU A 212 11.50 9.31 -9.06
C LEU A 212 11.63 10.48 -8.06
N SER A 213 10.84 11.55 -8.21
CA SER A 213 10.94 12.74 -7.37
C SER A 213 9.86 12.73 -6.29
N ASN A 214 10.25 12.89 -5.02
CA ASN A 214 9.33 13.52 -4.08
C ASN A 214 9.06 14.93 -4.63
N ILE A 215 7.81 15.23 -4.98
CA ILE A 215 7.42 16.59 -5.38
C ILE A 215 7.43 17.41 -4.09
N GLU A 216 8.49 18.17 -3.88
CA GLU A 216 8.54 19.22 -2.87
C GLU A 216 7.79 20.44 -3.40
N LEU A 217 6.88 20.96 -2.57
CA LEU A 217 6.11 22.16 -2.88
C LEU A 217 6.84 23.37 -2.29
N GLU A 218 6.91 24.45 -3.07
CA GLU A 218 7.35 25.76 -2.60
C GLU A 218 6.16 26.73 -2.62
N PRO A 219 5.20 26.59 -1.68
CA PRO A 219 3.98 27.37 -1.73
C PRO A 219 4.23 28.84 -1.40
N THR A 220 3.56 29.72 -2.15
CA THR A 220 3.61 31.17 -1.99
C THR A 220 2.19 31.73 -1.98
N SER A 221 2.02 32.97 -1.49
CA SER A 221 0.71 33.64 -1.54
C SER A 221 0.46 34.18 -2.95
N VAL A 222 -0.59 33.68 -3.61
CA VAL A 222 -0.86 33.96 -5.02
C VAL A 222 -2.29 34.45 -5.22
N ARG A 223 -2.45 35.42 -6.10
CA ARG A 223 -3.75 35.93 -6.57
C ARG A 223 -4.33 34.98 -7.61
N LEU A 224 -5.28 34.13 -7.21
CA LEU A 224 -5.81 33.05 -8.05
C LEU A 224 -6.49 33.58 -9.32
N ASP A 225 -7.22 34.70 -9.20
CA ASP A 225 -7.85 35.40 -10.31
C ASP A 225 -6.86 35.78 -11.41
N ARG A 226 -5.66 36.28 -11.02
CA ARG A 226 -4.62 36.66 -11.98
C ARG A 226 -4.01 35.45 -12.66
N MET A 227 -3.74 34.40 -11.88
CA MET A 227 -3.16 33.16 -12.39
C MET A 227 -4.08 32.47 -13.40
N LEU A 228 -5.37 32.33 -13.09
CA LEU A 228 -6.36 31.71 -14.00
C LEU A 228 -6.61 32.56 -15.26
N ASN A 229 -6.61 33.90 -15.13
CA ASN A 229 -6.68 34.78 -16.29
C ASN A 229 -5.46 34.61 -17.20
N GLN A 230 -4.24 34.56 -16.64
CA GLN A 230 -3.03 34.36 -17.41
C GLN A 230 -3.09 33.05 -18.22
N VAL A 231 -3.45 31.93 -17.58
CA VAL A 231 -3.64 30.65 -18.26
C VAL A 231 -4.67 30.79 -19.39
N SER A 232 -5.81 31.44 -19.13
CA SER A 232 -6.85 31.64 -20.15
C SER A 232 -6.35 32.40 -21.39
N TYR A 233 -5.46 33.40 -21.20
CA TYR A 233 -4.85 34.16 -22.29
C TYR A 233 -3.82 33.35 -23.09
N GLU A 234 -3.03 32.51 -22.42
CA GLU A 234 -1.98 31.68 -23.05
C GLU A 234 -2.57 30.73 -24.11
N PHE A 235 -3.79 30.22 -23.89
CA PHE A 235 -4.46 29.28 -24.81
C PHE A 235 -5.28 29.93 -25.94
N LEU A 236 -5.39 31.26 -26.02
CA LEU A 236 -6.15 31.95 -27.08
C LEU A 236 -5.77 31.53 -28.52
N PRO A 237 -4.48 31.34 -28.88
CA PRO A 237 -4.12 30.88 -30.22
C PRO A 237 -4.70 29.51 -30.57
N MET A 238 -4.64 28.57 -29.62
CA MET A 238 -5.14 27.19 -29.79
C MET A 238 -6.66 27.16 -29.87
N LEU A 239 -7.34 27.95 -29.03
CA LEU A 239 -8.79 28.13 -29.07
C LEU A 239 -9.24 28.64 -30.45
N LYS A 240 -8.55 29.65 -31.00
CA LYS A 240 -8.85 30.21 -32.31
C LYS A 240 -8.70 29.19 -33.44
N GLN A 241 -7.67 28.34 -33.39
CA GLN A 241 -7.45 27.29 -34.39
C GLN A 241 -8.62 26.30 -34.45
N LYS A 242 -9.28 26.03 -33.31
CA LYS A 242 -10.40 25.09 -33.20
C LYS A 242 -11.78 25.78 -33.13
N GLN A 243 -11.83 27.10 -33.36
CA GLN A 243 -13.04 27.93 -33.28
C GLN A 243 -13.75 27.82 -31.92
N LEU A 244 -12.99 27.65 -30.84
CA LEU A 244 -13.50 27.60 -29.48
C LEU A 244 -13.49 28.99 -28.85
N THR A 245 -14.37 29.20 -27.88
CA THR A 245 -14.40 30.40 -27.03
C THR A 245 -14.14 30.01 -25.58
N ILE A 246 -13.59 30.93 -24.79
CA ILE A 246 -13.39 30.75 -23.35
C ILE A 246 -14.16 31.84 -22.61
N GLU A 247 -14.99 31.44 -21.65
CA GLU A 247 -15.72 32.34 -20.76
C GLU A 247 -15.18 32.17 -19.34
N THR A 248 -14.85 33.29 -18.70
CA THR A 248 -14.26 33.30 -17.36
C THR A 248 -15.18 33.98 -16.35
N ASP A 249 -15.36 33.35 -15.19
CA ASP A 249 -16.11 33.88 -14.04
C ASP A 249 -15.32 33.63 -12.75
N PHE A 250 -14.41 34.55 -12.43
CA PHE A 250 -13.47 34.40 -11.32
C PHE A 250 -13.84 35.28 -10.14
N THR A 251 -13.70 34.73 -8.93
CA THR A 251 -13.83 35.49 -7.69
C THR A 251 -12.64 36.44 -7.59
N GLU A 252 -12.92 37.73 -7.66
CA GLU A 252 -11.90 38.77 -7.61
C GLU A 252 -11.16 38.77 -6.26
N ALA A 253 -9.88 39.14 -6.30
CA ALA A 253 -9.06 39.37 -5.11
C ALA A 253 -8.88 38.19 -4.15
N LEU A 254 -9.15 36.96 -4.62
CA LEU A 254 -8.91 35.75 -3.84
C LEU A 254 -7.41 35.40 -3.84
N SER A 255 -6.79 35.48 -2.66
CA SER A 255 -5.41 35.01 -2.43
C SER A 255 -5.42 33.63 -1.81
N ILE A 256 -4.59 32.72 -2.30
CA ILE A 256 -4.43 31.36 -1.76
C ILE A 256 -2.95 31.00 -1.66
N HIS A 257 -2.61 30.06 -0.78
CA HIS A 257 -1.24 29.56 -0.63
C HIS A 257 -1.00 28.32 -1.52
N LEU A 258 -0.25 28.48 -2.62
CA LEU A 258 0.06 27.39 -3.56
C LEU A 258 1.44 27.55 -4.22
N ASP A 259 1.98 26.46 -4.75
CA ASP A 259 3.16 26.46 -5.62
C ASP A 259 2.72 26.83 -7.05
N VAL A 260 3.15 28.01 -7.51
CA VAL A 260 2.73 28.60 -8.80
C VAL A 260 3.08 27.67 -9.96
N ASP A 261 4.31 27.17 -10.02
CA ASP A 261 4.80 26.39 -11.14
C ASP A 261 4.07 25.05 -11.25
N LYS A 262 3.81 24.40 -10.11
CA LYS A 262 3.07 23.13 -10.11
C LYS A 262 1.60 23.33 -10.44
N MET A 263 0.96 24.35 -9.88
CA MET A 263 -0.46 24.62 -10.15
C MET A 263 -0.70 25.15 -11.56
N GLN A 264 0.24 25.87 -12.16
CA GLN A 264 0.13 26.27 -13.57
C GLN A 264 0.05 25.02 -14.45
N ARG A 265 0.92 24.04 -14.20
CA ARG A 265 0.86 22.75 -14.89
C ARG A 265 -0.48 22.01 -14.71
N VAL A 266 -1.12 22.11 -13.55
CA VAL A 266 -2.47 21.55 -13.33
C VAL A 266 -3.46 22.24 -14.27
N PHE A 267 -3.47 23.57 -14.29
CA PHE A 267 -4.41 24.36 -15.08
C PHE A 267 -4.19 24.15 -16.59
N ASP A 268 -2.93 24.15 -17.04
CA ASP A 268 -2.58 23.88 -18.44
C ASP A 268 -3.10 22.51 -18.88
N ASN A 269 -2.93 21.48 -18.04
CA ASN A 269 -3.44 20.13 -18.34
C ASN A 269 -4.97 20.11 -18.47
N LEU A 270 -5.69 20.82 -17.60
CA LEU A 270 -7.16 20.86 -17.63
C LEU A 270 -7.69 21.68 -18.81
N VAL A 271 -7.08 22.83 -19.12
CA VAL A 271 -7.48 23.65 -20.27
C VAL A 271 -7.15 22.94 -21.58
N GLN A 272 -5.96 22.34 -21.69
CA GLN A 272 -5.60 21.55 -22.86
C GLN A 272 -6.53 20.35 -23.04
N ASN A 273 -6.94 19.69 -21.95
CA ASN A 273 -7.94 18.63 -21.99
C ASN A 273 -9.28 19.15 -22.55
N ALA A 274 -9.77 20.27 -22.00
CA ALA A 274 -11.00 20.91 -22.48
C ALA A 274 -10.91 21.26 -23.98
N ILE A 275 -9.81 21.83 -24.45
CA ILE A 275 -9.60 22.16 -25.87
C ILE A 275 -9.61 20.89 -26.74
N ASN A 276 -8.87 19.86 -26.34
CA ASN A 276 -8.72 18.64 -27.11
C ASN A 276 -10.04 17.90 -27.29
N TYR A 277 -10.85 17.81 -26.23
CA TYR A 277 -12.08 17.03 -26.21
C TYR A 277 -13.37 17.83 -26.47
N SER A 278 -13.28 19.15 -26.70
CA SER A 278 -14.46 19.94 -27.09
C SER A 278 -14.86 19.77 -28.55
N TYR A 279 -16.16 19.86 -28.82
CA TYR A 279 -16.68 20.06 -30.18
C TYR A 279 -16.24 21.43 -30.72
N ALA A 280 -15.91 21.51 -32.02
CA ALA A 280 -15.56 22.80 -32.63
C ALA A 280 -16.73 23.80 -32.54
N GLY A 281 -16.45 25.08 -32.35
CA GLY A 281 -17.49 26.12 -32.23
C GLY A 281 -18.12 26.26 -30.84
N THR A 282 -17.71 25.46 -29.85
CA THR A 282 -18.28 25.50 -28.49
C THR A 282 -17.50 26.39 -27.52
N THR A 283 -18.08 26.61 -26.34
CA THR A 283 -17.51 27.43 -25.27
C THR A 283 -16.96 26.55 -24.16
N ILE A 284 -15.76 26.89 -23.68
CA ILE A 284 -15.17 26.36 -22.47
C ILE A 284 -15.41 27.38 -21.36
N SER A 285 -16.01 26.96 -20.25
CA SER A 285 -16.27 27.82 -19.09
C SER A 285 -15.27 27.53 -17.98
N LEU A 286 -14.56 28.57 -17.53
CA LEU A 286 -13.67 28.54 -16.38
C LEU A 286 -14.28 29.41 -15.29
N SER A 287 -14.57 28.85 -14.12
CA SER A 287 -15.14 29.64 -13.02
C SER A 287 -14.58 29.26 -11.67
N THR A 288 -14.74 30.14 -10.69
CA THR A 288 -14.40 29.86 -9.29
C THR A 288 -15.56 30.20 -8.37
N LYS A 289 -15.81 29.36 -7.37
CA LYS A 289 -16.77 29.62 -6.29
C LYS A 289 -16.11 29.44 -4.94
N VAL A 290 -16.29 30.41 -4.07
CA VAL A 290 -15.83 30.34 -2.68
C VAL A 290 -16.89 29.67 -1.82
N ASP A 291 -16.50 28.61 -1.13
CA ASP A 291 -17.24 27.99 -0.06
C ASP A 291 -16.74 28.57 1.28
N ASN A 292 -17.46 29.58 1.76
CA ASN A 292 -17.13 30.27 3.01
C ASN A 292 -17.29 29.38 4.24
N GLU A 293 -18.16 28.37 4.20
CA GLU A 293 -18.42 27.49 5.35
C GLU A 293 -17.22 26.56 5.59
N ASN A 294 -16.68 26.00 4.51
CA ASN A 294 -15.55 25.07 4.57
C ASN A 294 -14.18 25.75 4.38
N GLN A 295 -14.15 27.07 4.15
CA GLN A 295 -12.93 27.84 3.84
C GLN A 295 -12.18 27.28 2.62
N ARG A 296 -12.93 26.95 1.56
CA ARG A 296 -12.40 26.36 0.33
C ARG A 296 -12.77 27.18 -0.89
N VAL A 297 -11.95 27.09 -1.92
CA VAL A 297 -12.28 27.56 -3.27
C VAL A 297 -12.43 26.36 -4.19
N ASN A 298 -13.53 26.36 -4.95
CA ASN A 298 -13.78 25.40 -6.01
C ASN A 298 -13.54 26.06 -7.36
N ILE A 299 -12.67 25.48 -8.18
CA ILE A 299 -12.32 25.93 -9.53
C ILE A 299 -12.92 24.93 -10.51
N TYR A 300 -13.73 25.41 -11.46
CA TYR A 300 -14.44 24.59 -12.42
C TYR A 300 -13.90 24.82 -13.82
N PHE A 301 -13.65 23.73 -14.54
CA PHE A 301 -13.30 23.70 -15.96
C PHE A 301 -14.37 22.88 -16.68
N THR A 302 -15.28 23.54 -17.38
CA THR A 302 -16.40 22.90 -18.06
C THR A 302 -16.25 23.03 -19.57
N ASN A 303 -16.40 21.92 -20.28
CA ASN A 303 -16.30 21.88 -21.73
C ASN A 303 -17.43 21.05 -22.35
N HIS A 304 -17.75 21.34 -23.61
CA HIS A 304 -18.79 20.65 -24.37
C HIS A 304 -18.18 19.64 -25.34
N GLY A 305 -18.44 18.36 -25.13
CA GLY A 305 -17.84 17.28 -25.91
C GLY A 305 -18.48 15.93 -25.63
N PRO A 306 -17.92 14.84 -26.16
CA PRO A 306 -18.46 13.50 -25.97
C PRO A 306 -18.55 13.15 -24.48
N THR A 307 -19.71 12.63 -24.05
CA THR A 307 -19.92 12.17 -22.67
C THR A 307 -18.98 11.00 -22.37
N ILE A 308 -18.26 11.09 -21.26
CA ILE A 308 -17.36 10.03 -20.78
C ILE A 308 -18.21 8.95 -20.08
N PRO A 309 -18.16 7.68 -20.52
CA PRO A 309 -18.91 6.61 -19.86
C PRO A 309 -18.50 6.45 -18.38
N PRO A 310 -19.43 6.14 -17.46
CA PRO A 310 -19.14 6.09 -16.01
C PRO A 310 -17.96 5.17 -15.64
N GLU A 311 -17.85 4.01 -16.29
CA GLU A 311 -16.75 3.06 -16.09
C GLU A 311 -15.39 3.64 -16.47
N LYS A 312 -15.36 4.49 -17.50
CA LYS A 312 -14.13 5.17 -17.95
C LYS A 312 -13.86 6.41 -17.10
N LEU A 313 -14.91 7.13 -16.67
CA LEU A 313 -14.82 8.30 -15.79
C LEU A 313 -14.10 7.96 -14.47
N ALA A 314 -14.39 6.80 -13.89
CA ALA A 314 -13.73 6.31 -12.68
C ALA A 314 -12.20 6.14 -12.82
N ARG A 315 -11.71 6.03 -14.06
CA ARG A 315 -10.33 5.67 -14.38
C ARG A 315 -9.53 6.80 -15.04
N ILE A 316 -10.13 7.95 -15.35
CA ILE A 316 -9.46 9.05 -16.08
C ILE A 316 -8.24 9.64 -15.36
N PHE A 317 -8.14 9.43 -14.05
CA PHE A 317 -7.02 9.87 -13.23
C PHE A 317 -5.97 8.77 -13.01
N GLU A 318 -6.19 7.56 -13.53
CA GLU A 318 -5.18 6.51 -13.55
C GLU A 318 -4.05 6.89 -14.51
N GLN A 319 -2.82 6.56 -14.15
CA GLN A 319 -1.67 6.75 -15.03
C GLN A 319 -1.86 5.94 -16.32
N PHE A 320 -1.57 6.55 -17.46
CA PHE A 320 -1.64 5.94 -18.80
C PHE A 320 -3.05 5.63 -19.30
N PHE A 321 -4.09 6.01 -18.55
CA PHE A 321 -5.45 5.81 -19.00
C PHE A 321 -5.79 6.79 -20.13
N ARG A 322 -6.26 6.24 -21.26
CA ARG A 322 -6.72 7.01 -22.42
C ARG A 322 -8.03 6.42 -22.93
N LEU A 323 -8.94 7.28 -23.38
CA LEU A 323 -10.13 6.86 -24.11
C LEU A 323 -9.74 6.32 -25.49
N ASP A 324 -10.41 5.27 -25.98
CA ASP A 324 -10.11 4.65 -27.28
C ASP A 324 -10.21 5.66 -28.45
N THR A 325 -11.13 6.62 -28.36
CA THR A 325 -11.26 7.74 -29.30
C THR A 325 -10.05 8.67 -29.29
N ALA A 326 -9.37 8.83 -28.15
CA ALA A 326 -8.16 9.64 -28.02
C ALA A 326 -6.91 8.98 -28.63
N ARG A 327 -6.93 7.65 -28.84
CA ARG A 327 -5.85 6.91 -29.53
C ARG A 327 -5.86 7.17 -31.04
N GLN A 328 -7.04 7.40 -31.63
CA GLN A 328 -7.18 7.57 -33.08
C GLN A 328 -6.81 8.97 -33.57
N THR A 329 -6.90 9.99 -32.69
CA THR A 329 -6.78 11.39 -33.12
C THR A 329 -5.36 11.96 -33.05
N ASN A 330 -4.33 11.24 -32.58
CA ASN A 330 -2.97 11.75 -32.27
C ASN A 330 -2.91 13.00 -31.37
N ARG A 331 -4.06 13.53 -30.92
CA ARG A 331 -4.23 14.78 -30.15
C ARG A 331 -4.23 14.58 -28.63
N GLY A 332 -4.16 13.33 -28.16
CA GLY A 332 -4.10 13.03 -26.73
C GLY A 332 -2.66 12.71 -26.33
N GLY A 333 -2.10 13.44 -25.37
CA GLY A 333 -0.78 13.12 -24.78
C GLY A 333 -0.77 11.75 -24.08
N ALA A 334 0.34 11.38 -23.44
CA ALA A 334 0.61 10.06 -22.83
C ALA A 334 -0.36 9.58 -21.70
N GLY A 335 -1.50 10.25 -21.46
CA GLY A 335 -2.49 9.83 -20.46
C GLY A 335 -2.03 10.09 -19.02
N LEU A 336 -1.14 11.06 -18.83
CA LEU A 336 -0.59 11.40 -17.51
C LEU A 336 -1.00 12.77 -17.01
N GLY A 337 -1.42 13.69 -17.90
CA GLY A 337 -1.76 15.05 -17.51
C GLY A 337 -2.75 15.11 -16.35
N LEU A 338 -3.82 14.31 -16.41
CA LEU A 338 -4.82 14.23 -15.33
C LEU A 338 -4.31 13.53 -14.06
N ALA A 339 -3.47 12.50 -14.19
CA ALA A 339 -2.88 11.81 -13.04
C ALA A 339 -1.89 12.72 -12.29
N VAL A 340 -1.06 13.46 -13.04
CA VAL A 340 -0.13 14.47 -12.50
C VAL A 340 -0.91 15.63 -11.88
N ALA A 341 -1.95 16.12 -12.56
CA ALA A 341 -2.82 17.17 -12.04
C ALA A 341 -3.43 16.77 -10.69
N LYS A 342 -3.99 15.55 -10.61
CA LYS A 342 -4.55 15.00 -9.37
C LYS A 342 -3.52 14.96 -8.26
N LYS A 343 -2.31 14.45 -8.52
CA LYS A 343 -1.26 14.35 -7.51
C LYS A 343 -0.81 15.72 -6.99
N ILE A 344 -0.62 16.69 -7.89
CA ILE A 344 -0.24 18.06 -7.49
C ILE A 344 -1.33 18.67 -6.61
N VAL A 345 -2.60 18.54 -6.99
CA VAL A 345 -3.74 19.03 -6.21
C VAL A 345 -3.79 18.35 -4.83
N GLU A 346 -3.60 17.04 -4.75
CA GLU A 346 -3.55 16.29 -3.49
C GLU A 346 -2.39 16.75 -2.58
N LEU A 347 -1.22 17.05 -3.14
CA LEU A 347 -0.09 17.58 -2.37
C LEU A 347 -0.37 18.96 -1.77
N HIS A 348 -1.23 19.76 -2.42
CA HIS A 348 -1.74 21.02 -1.88
C HIS A 348 -2.91 20.83 -0.89
N GLY A 349 -3.22 19.60 -0.46
CA GLY A 349 -4.38 19.31 0.40
C GLY A 349 -5.73 19.50 -0.28
N GLY A 350 -5.73 19.51 -1.62
CA GLY A 350 -6.90 19.67 -2.46
C GLY A 350 -7.54 18.36 -2.90
N VAL A 351 -8.63 18.48 -3.65
CA VAL A 351 -9.31 17.37 -4.33
C VAL A 351 -9.54 17.76 -5.78
N LEU A 352 -9.20 16.87 -6.72
CA LEU A 352 -9.57 16.98 -8.12
C LEU A 352 -10.60 15.90 -8.45
N SER A 353 -11.77 16.30 -8.93
CA SER A 353 -12.84 15.41 -9.39
C SER A 353 -13.30 15.77 -10.81
N ALA A 354 -14.06 14.86 -11.42
CA ALA A 354 -14.66 15.08 -12.72
C ALA A 354 -16.07 14.51 -12.78
N GLU A 355 -16.95 15.22 -13.48
CA GLU A 355 -18.30 14.80 -13.82
C GLU A 355 -18.48 14.90 -15.34
N SER A 356 -19.18 13.94 -15.94
CA SER A 356 -19.47 13.97 -17.37
C SER A 356 -20.88 13.46 -17.63
N GLU A 357 -21.74 14.34 -18.12
CA GLU A 357 -23.15 14.05 -18.42
C GLU A 357 -23.66 15.02 -19.49
N ASN A 358 -24.61 14.58 -20.32
CA ASN A 358 -25.30 15.44 -21.29
C ASN A 358 -24.34 16.25 -22.18
N GLU A 359 -23.29 15.58 -22.68
CA GLU A 359 -22.23 16.16 -23.52
C GLU A 359 -21.45 17.31 -22.86
N LYS A 360 -21.46 17.36 -21.53
CA LYS A 360 -20.66 18.29 -20.74
C LYS A 360 -19.73 17.51 -19.85
N THR A 361 -18.46 17.89 -19.84
CA THR A 361 -17.49 17.40 -18.87
C THR A 361 -17.04 18.56 -18.01
N THR A 362 -17.07 18.38 -16.69
CA THR A 362 -16.64 19.37 -15.71
C THR A 362 -15.58 18.77 -14.82
N PHE A 363 -14.39 19.35 -14.82
CA PHE A 363 -13.37 19.09 -13.82
C PHE A 363 -13.49 20.12 -12.69
N MET A 364 -13.45 19.66 -11.45
CA MET A 364 -13.51 20.51 -10.26
C MET A 364 -12.26 20.32 -9.41
N ILE A 365 -11.53 21.40 -9.15
CA ILE A 365 -10.46 21.46 -8.15
C ILE A 365 -11.03 22.13 -6.90
N SER A 366 -10.88 21.51 -5.74
CA SER A 366 -11.21 22.12 -4.45
C SER A 366 -9.94 22.32 -3.63
N LEU A 367 -9.62 23.56 -3.24
CA LEU A 367 -8.42 23.92 -2.46
C LEU A 367 -8.79 24.68 -1.19
N SER A 368 -7.93 24.59 -0.16
CA SER A 368 -8.05 25.41 1.04
C SER A 368 -7.69 26.87 0.75
N ILE A 369 -8.38 27.82 1.37
CA ILE A 369 -8.07 29.26 1.29
C ILE A 369 -7.05 29.66 2.38
N LEU A 370 -6.85 28.83 3.40
CA LEU A 370 -5.97 29.07 4.55
C LEU A 370 -4.47 29.09 4.22
#